data_AF-A0A954FHX6-F1
#
_entry.id   AF-A0A954FHX6-F1
#
_cell.length_a   1.000
_cell.length_b   1.000
_cell.length_c   1.000
_cell.angle_alpha   90.00
_cell.angle_beta   90.00
_cell.angle_gamma   90.00
#
_symmetry.space_group_name_H-M   'P 1'
#
loop_
_entity.id
_entity.type
_entity.pdbx_description
1 polymer ?
#
loop_
_entity_poly.entity_id
_entity_poly.type
_entity_poly.pdbx_seq_one_letter_code
_entity_poly.pdbx_strand_id
1 'polypeptide(L)' 'KFSERDFDGVEPWAGLRPVSPDGIPYVGKLKALPNLTAATGHAMMGLSLGPVTGRLVADLITGDEPFRPIGQMAVERF' A
#
# COMPACT_ATOMS: atom_id res chain seq x y z
N LYS A 1 -31.03 -6.67 15.14
CA LYS A 1 -31.08 -6.55 13.66
C LYS A 1 -31.02 -5.06 13.36
N PHE A 2 -30.12 -4.60 12.49
CA PHE A 2 -30.07 -3.19 12.11
C PHE A 2 -31.35 -2.78 11.38
N SER A 3 -31.71 -1.51 11.49
CA SER A 3 -32.86 -0.82 10.91
C SER A 3 -32.42 0.46 10.19
N GLU A 4 -33.27 1.05 9.36
CA GLU A 4 -32.93 2.27 8.61
C GLU A 4 -32.56 3.45 9.52
N ARG A 5 -33.23 3.59 10.67
CA ARG A 5 -32.96 4.63 11.68
C ARG A 5 -31.56 4.57 12.27
N ASP A 6 -30.91 3.40 12.23
CA ASP A 6 -29.53 3.24 12.74
C ASP A 6 -28.50 3.95 11.83
N PHE A 7 -28.91 4.40 10.65
CA PHE A 7 -28.07 5.10 9.67
C PHE A 7 -28.55 6.53 9.38
N ASP A 8 -29.52 7.07 10.14
CA ASP A 8 -29.99 8.44 9.97
C ASP A 8 -28.84 9.44 10.15
N GLY A 9 -28.62 10.29 9.13
CA GLY A 9 -27.53 11.27 9.11
C GLY A 9 -26.15 10.72 8.72
N VAL A 10 -26.05 9.44 8.33
CA VAL A 10 -24.82 8.89 7.74
C VAL A 10 -24.80 9.18 6.25
N GLU A 11 -23.88 10.04 5.82
CA GLU A 11 -23.67 10.35 4.41
C GLU A 11 -22.83 9.25 3.72
N PRO A 12 -23.34 8.59 2.65
CA PRO A 12 -22.56 7.64 1.87
C PRO A 12 -21.37 8.33 1.19
N TRP A 13 -20.22 7.67 1.18
CA TRP A 13 -19.05 8.15 0.46
C TRP A 13 -18.41 7.03 -0.34
N ALA A 14 -17.68 7.42 -1.39
CA ALA A 14 -16.93 6.53 -2.25
C ALA A 14 -15.52 7.08 -2.48
N GLY A 15 -14.58 6.19 -2.78
CA GLY A 15 -13.20 6.55 -3.07
C GLY A 15 -12.53 5.52 -3.98
N LEU A 16 -11.56 5.98 -4.76
CA LEU A 16 -10.78 5.10 -5.64
C LEU A 16 -9.82 4.25 -4.82
N ARG A 17 -9.67 2.98 -5.20
CA ARG A 17 -8.68 2.08 -4.60
C ARG A 17 -7.52 1.92 -5.58
N PRO A 18 -6.27 2.21 -5.17
CA PRO A 18 -5.11 1.92 -5.99
C PRO A 18 -4.88 0.41 -5.98
N VAL A 19 -5.10 -0.23 -7.13
CA VAL A 19 -4.93 -1.68 -7.32
C VAL A 19 -3.92 -1.89 -8.46
N SER A 20 -2.92 -2.72 -8.24
CA SER A 20 -2.01 -3.14 -9.31
C SER A 20 -2.69 -4.14 -10.25
N PRO A 21 -2.20 -4.31 -11.49
CA PRO A 21 -2.76 -5.27 -12.44
C PRO A 21 -2.80 -6.73 -11.96
N ASP A 22 -1.89 -7.10 -11.06
CA ASP A 22 -1.75 -8.44 -10.47
C ASP A 22 -2.28 -8.56 -9.03
N GLY A 23 -2.80 -7.47 -8.45
CA GLY A 23 -3.27 -7.41 -7.07
C GLY A 23 -2.16 -7.40 -5.99
N ILE A 24 -0.88 -7.37 -6.37
CA ILE A 24 0.28 -7.30 -5.47
C ILE A 24 0.79 -5.85 -5.37
N PRO A 25 1.03 -5.28 -4.17
CA PRO A 25 1.49 -3.89 -4.06
C PRO A 25 2.86 -3.67 -4.73
N TYR A 26 3.13 -2.43 -5.14
CA TYR A 26 4.43 -1.97 -5.61
C TYR A 26 5.16 -1.28 -4.46
N VAL A 27 6.30 -1.83 -4.05
CA VAL A 27 7.16 -1.34 -2.97
C VAL A 27 8.61 -1.39 -3.42
N GLY A 28 9.34 -0.28 -3.33
CA GLY A 28 10.77 -0.25 -3.65
C GLY A 28 11.27 1.07 -4.22
N LYS A 29 12.60 1.17 -4.37
CA LYS A 29 13.26 2.28 -5.08
C LYS A 29 13.20 2.07 -6.58
N LEU A 30 12.98 3.14 -7.35
CA LEU A 30 13.06 3.09 -8.80
C LEU A 30 14.52 3.21 -9.24
N LYS A 31 14.96 2.36 -10.17
CA LYS A 31 16.34 2.42 -10.70
C LYS A 31 16.59 3.68 -11.52
N ALA A 32 15.58 4.12 -12.27
CA ALA A 32 15.65 5.34 -13.08
C ALA A 32 15.67 6.62 -12.23
N LEU A 33 15.15 6.58 -10.99
CA LEU A 33 15.02 7.72 -10.09
C LEU A 33 15.49 7.33 -8.69
N PRO A 34 16.81 7.42 -8.40
CA PRO A 34 17.41 6.89 -7.17
C PRO A 34 16.88 7.51 -5.87
N ASN A 35 16.31 8.72 -5.96
CA ASN A 35 15.71 9.44 -4.85
C ASN A 35 14.18 9.22 -4.71
N LEU A 36 13.60 8.29 -5.47
CA LEU A 36 12.19 7.97 -5.43
C LEU A 36 11.95 6.54 -4.92
N THR A 37 11.14 6.44 -3.86
CA THR A 37 10.62 5.18 -3.33
C THR A 37 9.10 5.15 -3.53
N ALA A 38 8.58 4.08 -4.09
CA ALA A 38 7.14 3.85 -4.24
C ALA A 38 6.62 2.89 -3.17
N ALA A 39 5.39 3.12 -2.70
CA ALA A 39 4.62 2.24 -1.84
C ALA A 39 3.13 2.42 -2.15
N THR A 40 2.60 1.62 -3.08
CA THR A 40 1.22 1.78 -3.60
C THR A 40 0.63 0.44 -4.05
N GLY A 41 -0.63 0.43 -4.48
CA GLY A 41 -1.28 -0.74 -5.07
C GLY A 41 -1.88 -1.72 -4.06
N HIS A 42 -2.02 -1.34 -2.79
CA HIS A 42 -2.51 -2.22 -1.71
C HIS A 42 -4.01 -2.53 -1.74
N ALA A 43 -4.77 -1.94 -2.67
CA ALA A 43 -6.19 -2.19 -2.85
C ALA A 43 -6.98 -2.09 -1.53
N MET A 44 -7.75 -3.14 -1.18
CA MET A 44 -8.53 -3.24 0.05
C MET A 44 -7.69 -3.47 1.32
N MET A 45 -6.42 -3.84 1.17
CA MET A 45 -5.54 -4.22 2.27
C MET A 45 -4.64 -3.08 2.75
N GLY A 46 -4.81 -1.86 2.22
CA GLY A 46 -3.95 -0.72 2.54
C GLY A 46 -3.89 -0.39 4.04
N LEU A 47 -5.02 -0.42 4.73
CA LEU A 47 -5.05 -0.14 6.17
C LEU A 47 -4.34 -1.24 6.98
N SER A 48 -4.64 -2.50 6.68
CA SER A 48 -4.05 -3.66 7.37
C SER A 48 -2.54 -3.79 7.12
N LEU A 49 -2.08 -3.51 5.91
CA LEU A 49 -0.68 -3.65 5.50
C LEU A 49 0.13 -2.36 5.67
N GLY A 50 -0.50 -1.25 6.01
CA GLY A 50 0.14 0.06 6.20
C GLY A 50 1.34 0.02 7.15
N PRO A 51 1.20 -0.52 8.38
CA PRO A 51 2.32 -0.57 9.33
C PRO A 51 3.52 -1.39 8.83
N VAL A 52 3.26 -2.54 8.23
CA VAL A 52 4.31 -3.43 7.70
C VAL A 52 5.00 -2.79 6.48
N THR A 53 4.23 -2.18 5.58
CA THR A 53 4.76 -1.47 4.41
C THR A 53 5.59 -0.27 4.84
N GLY A 54 5.11 0.51 5.81
CA GLY A 54 5.82 1.67 6.34
C GLY A 54 7.18 1.31 6.91
N ARG A 55 7.27 0.19 7.66
CA ARG A 55 8.56 -0.33 8.14
C ARG A 55 9.50 -0.72 6.99
N LEU A 56 9.01 -1.46 5.99
CA LEU A 56 9.82 -1.80 4.81
C LEU A 56 10.33 -0.54 4.09
N VAL A 57 9.47 0.45 3.91
CA VAL A 57 9.83 1.72 3.26
C VAL A 57 10.86 2.49 4.07
N ALA A 58 10.75 2.51 5.40
CA ALA A 58 11.73 3.13 6.27
C ALA A 58 13.12 2.50 6.08
N ASP A 59 13.22 1.16 6.20
CA ASP A 59 14.47 0.41 6.00
C ASP A 59 15.08 0.72 4.61
N LEU A 60 14.24 0.72 3.57
CA LEU A 60 14.69 1.05 2.21
C LEU A 60 15.23 2.48 2.10
N ILE A 61 14.57 3.47 2.68
CA ILE A 61 14.97 4.87 2.60
C ILE A 61 16.28 5.12 3.36
N THR A 62 16.43 4.56 4.56
CA THR A 62 17.65 4.69 5.37
C THR A 62 18.84 3.90 4.81
N GLY A 63 18.58 2.94 3.92
CA GLY A 63 19.60 2.06 3.35
C GLY A 63 19.90 0.85 4.23
N ASP A 64 19.03 0.55 5.19
CA ASP A 64 19.10 -0.64 6.01
C ASP A 64 18.64 -1.88 5.22
N GLU A 65 19.05 -3.06 5.68
CA GLU A 65 18.50 -4.31 5.16
C GLU A 65 17.03 -4.43 5.57
N PRO A 66 16.08 -4.58 4.62
CA PRO A 66 14.67 -4.70 4.97
C PRO A 66 14.40 -5.89 5.88
N PHE A 67 13.62 -5.70 6.94
CA PHE A 67 13.33 -6.78 7.91
C PHE A 67 12.67 -8.03 7.29
N ARG A 68 12.08 -7.86 6.10
CA ARG A 68 11.62 -8.92 5.21
C ARG A 68 11.95 -8.55 3.76
N PRO A 69 12.31 -9.54 2.91
CA PRO A 69 12.49 -9.29 1.49
C PRO A 69 11.21 -8.76 0.83
N ILE A 70 11.33 -7.73 -0.01
CA ILE A 70 10.19 -7.18 -0.75
C ILE A 70 9.64 -8.15 -1.82
N GLY A 71 10.48 -9.06 -2.33
CA GLY A 71 10.05 -10.16 -3.21
C GLY A 71 9.22 -9.70 -4.41
N GLN A 72 8.06 -10.33 -4.61
CA GLN A 72 7.12 -10.01 -5.69
C GLN A 72 6.50 -8.61 -5.57
N MET A 73 6.70 -7.89 -4.46
CA MET A 73 6.24 -6.51 -4.34
C MET A 73 7.18 -5.52 -5.02
N ALA A 74 8.32 -5.95 -5.56
CA ALA A 74 9.28 -5.05 -6.20
C ALA A 74 8.59 -4.10 -7.21
N VAL A 75 8.95 -2.81 -7.12
CA VAL A 75 8.34 -1.74 -7.94
C VAL A 75 8.59 -1.96 -9.45
N GLU A 76 9.72 -2.56 -9.81
CA GLU A 76 10.12 -2.89 -11.18
C GLU A 76 10.09 -4.39 -11.45
N ARG A 77 8.95 -5.04 -11.17
CA ARG A 77 8.75 -6.47 -11.47
C ARG A 77 8.22 -6.78 -12.87
N PHE A 78 7.95 -5.73 -13.65
CA PHE A 78 7.48 -5.77 -15.03
C PHE A 78 8.46 -5.02 -15.93
#